data_AF-A0A3D2FQC1-F1
#
_entry.id   AF-A0A3D2FQC1-F1
#
_cell.length_a   1.000
_cell.length_b   1.000
_cell.length_c   1.000
_cell.angle_alpha   90.00
_cell.angle_beta   90.00
_cell.angle_gamma   90.00
#
_symmetry.space_group_name_H-M   'P 1'
#
loop_
_entity.id
_entity.type
_entity.pdbx_description
1 polymer ?
#
loop_
_entity_poly.entity_id
_entity_poly.type
_entity_poly.pdbx_seq_one_letter_code
_entity_poly.pdbx_strand_id
1 'polypeptide(L)' 'VAPMDGGPAKKAGIISGDIILKVDGEDVKIMTFNEAASKIRGKQGTKVKLTVKRYSE' A
#
# COMPACT_ATOMS: atom_id res chain seq x y z
N VAL A 1 -7.09 -4.23 -2.22
CA VAL A 1 -7.18 -2.97 -1.43
C VAL A 1 -7.88 -1.91 -2.27
N ALA A 2 -8.54 -0.93 -1.65
CA ALA A 2 -9.10 0.23 -2.36
C ALA A 2 -8.50 1.51 -1.76
N PRO A 3 -7.99 2.45 -2.58
CA PRO A 3 -7.48 3.73 -2.09
C PRO A 3 -8.62 4.61 -1.59
N MET A 4 -8.37 5.43 -0.58
CA MET A 4 -9.31 6.49 -0.16
C MET A 4 -9.34 7.61 -1.20
N ASP A 5 -10.53 8.14 -1.47
CA ASP A 5 -10.70 9.25 -2.41
C ASP A 5 -9.94 10.51 -1.97
N GLY A 6 -9.14 11.05 -2.89
CA GLY A 6 -8.26 12.20 -2.62
C GLY A 6 -7.00 11.88 -1.78
N GLY A 7 -6.85 10.64 -1.31
CA GLY A 7 -5.73 10.20 -0.48
C GLY A 7 -4.39 10.07 -1.23
N PRO A 8 -3.27 9.96 -0.50
CA PRO A 8 -1.94 9.82 -1.10
C PRO A 8 -1.82 8.59 -2.01
N ALA A 9 -2.47 7.48 -1.67
CA ALA A 9 -2.49 6.27 -2.50
C ALA A 9 -3.13 6.50 -3.88
N LYS A 10 -4.27 7.22 -3.93
CA LYS A 10 -4.93 7.58 -5.20
C LYS A 10 -4.07 8.53 -6.03
N LYS A 11 -3.44 9.52 -5.38
CA LYS A 11 -2.47 10.43 -6.04
C LYS A 11 -1.25 9.70 -6.60
N ALA A 12 -0.84 8.61 -5.96
CA ALA A 12 0.22 7.73 -6.45
C ALA A 12 -0.22 6.76 -7.56
N GLY A 13 -1.50 6.78 -7.97
CA GLY A 13 -2.03 5.92 -9.03
C GLY A 13 -2.37 4.50 -8.59
N ILE A 14 -2.49 4.24 -7.28
CA ILE A 14 -3.03 2.97 -6.77
C ILE A 14 -4.52 2.93 -7.10
N ILE A 15 -4.99 1.77 -7.55
CA ILE A 15 -6.40 1.53 -7.90
C ILE A 15 -6.97 0.35 -7.12
N SER A 16 -8.30 0.27 -7.09
CA SER A 16 -9.00 -0.89 -6.54
C SER A 16 -8.60 -2.14 -7.31
N GLY A 17 -8.24 -3.19 -6.57
CA GLY A 17 -7.78 -4.46 -7.14
C GLY A 17 -6.25 -4.62 -7.17
N ASP A 18 -5.47 -3.57 -6.90
CA ASP A 18 -4.03 -3.71 -6.71
C ASP A 18 -3.74 -4.65 -5.51
N ILE A 19 -2.73 -5.49 -5.68
CA ILE A 19 -2.23 -6.41 -4.64
C ILE A 19 -0.91 -5.85 -4.11
N ILE A 20 -0.85 -5.55 -2.82
CA ILE A 20 0.38 -5.05 -2.20
C ILE A 20 1.31 -6.25 -1.97
N LEU A 21 2.54 -6.16 -2.49
CA LEU A 21 3.58 -7.17 -2.32
C LEU A 21 4.59 -6.78 -1.24
N LYS A 22 4.98 -5.50 -1.20
CA LYS A 22 5.97 -4.98 -0.24
C LYS A 22 5.60 -3.58 0.26
N VAL A 23 6.00 -3.29 1.48
CA VAL A 23 5.86 -1.98 2.13
C VAL A 23 7.22 -1.58 2.70
N ASP A 24 7.76 -0.45 2.25
CA ASP A 24 9.10 0.06 2.61
C ASP A 24 10.24 -0.96 2.38
N GLY A 25 10.07 -1.82 1.39
CA GLY A 25 11.04 -2.86 1.02
C GLY A 25 10.84 -4.19 1.74
N GLU A 26 9.96 -4.27 2.73
CA GLU A 26 9.63 -5.51 3.44
C GLU A 26 8.44 -6.21 2.81
N ASP A 27 8.52 -7.54 2.68
CA ASP A 27 7.45 -8.35 2.12
C ASP A 27 6.23 -8.39 3.06
N VAL A 28 5.04 -8.09 2.55
CA VAL A 28 3.83 -8.13 3.39
C VAL A 28 3.48 -9.56 3.83
N LYS A 29 4.06 -10.58 3.18
CA LYS A 29 3.85 -11.99 3.53
C LYS A 29 4.43 -12.37 4.89
N ILE A 30 5.46 -11.67 5.35
CA ILE A 30 6.07 -11.91 6.66
C ILE A 30 5.38 -11.09 7.77
N MET A 31 4.38 -10.29 7.41
CA MET A 31 3.67 -9.39 8.32
C MET A 31 2.26 -9.91 8.58
N THR A 32 1.73 -9.60 9.76
CA THR A 32 0.29 -9.74 9.97
C THR A 32 -0.47 -8.65 9.20
N PHE A 33 -1.75 -8.91 8.92
CA PHE A 33 -2.62 -7.95 8.23
C PHE A 33 -2.63 -6.57 8.92
N ASN A 34 -2.68 -6.55 10.26
CA ASN A 34 -2.70 -5.30 11.03
C ASN A 34 -1.39 -4.51 10.95
N GLU A 35 -0.25 -5.21 10.95
CA GLU A 35 1.06 -4.57 10.79
C GLU A 35 1.21 -3.97 9.40
N ALA A 36 0.86 -4.74 8.36
CA ALA A 36 0.87 -4.25 6.99
C ALA A 36 -0.06 -3.04 6.84
N ALA A 37 -1.29 -3.12 7.34
CA ALA A 37 -2.25 -2.01 7.29
C ALA A 37 -1.73 -0.75 8.01
N SER A 38 -1.07 -0.92 9.15
CA SER A 38 -0.47 0.19 9.91
C SER A 38 0.70 0.83 9.15
N LYS A 39 1.59 0.02 8.56
CA LYS A 39 2.70 0.53 7.73
C LYS A 39 2.21 1.22 6.47
N ILE A 40 1.19 0.68 5.79
CA ILE A 40 0.60 1.28 4.59
C ILE A 40 -0.03 2.66 4.91
N ARG A 41 -0.71 2.80 6.06
CA ARG A 41 -1.22 4.10 6.51
C ARG A 41 -0.07 5.06 6.83
N GLY A 42 1.01 4.54 7.39
CA GLY A 42 2.21 5.29 7.75
C GLY A 42 1.93 6.34 8.82
N LYS A 43 2.96 7.11 9.19
CA LYS A 43 2.78 8.32 10.00
C LYS A 43 2.48 9.51 9.09
N GLN A 44 1.67 10.44 9.58
CA GLN A 44 1.41 11.68 8.86
C GLN A 44 2.74 12.39 8.53
N GLY A 45 2.88 12.82 7.27
CA GLY A 45 4.09 13.49 6.78
C GLY A 45 5.25 12.56 6.39
N THR A 46 5.12 11.24 6.59
CA THR A 46 6.12 10.27 6.11
C THR A 46 5.82 9.81 4.68
N LYS A 47 6.87 9.40 3.96
CA LYS A 47 6.74 8.72 2.67
C LYS A 47 6.79 7.22 2.91
N VAL A 48 5.82 6.49 2.36
CA VAL A 48 5.77 5.03 2.37
C VAL A 48 5.95 4.54 0.94
N LYS A 49 6.88 3.60 0.74
CA LYS A 49 7.10 2.99 -0.57
C LYS A 49 6.30 1.69 -0.67
N LEU A 50 5.34 1.63 -1.58
CA LEU A 50 4.51 0.45 -1.82
C LEU A 50 4.91 -0.21 -3.13
N THR A 51 5.19 -1.51 -3.08
CA THR A 51 5.31 -2.34 -4.29
C THR A 51 3.98 -3.03 -4.49
N VAL A 52 3.30 -2.71 -5.58
CA VAL A 52 2.01 -3.30 -5.93
C VAL A 52 2.12 -4.13 -7.20
N LYS A 53 1.39 -5.24 -7.23
CA LYS A 53 1.07 -5.97 -8.46
C LYS A 53 -0.33 -5.57 -8.89
N ARG A 54 -0.43 -4.96 -10.06
CA ARG A 54 -1.70 -4.60 -10.66
C ARG A 54 -2.33 -5.85 -11.27
N TYR A 55 -3.61 -6.09 -11.00
CA TYR A 55 -4.31 -7.29 -11.47
C TYR A 55 -4.53 -7.31 -12.99
N SER A 56 -4.42 -6.16 -13.67
CA SER A 56 -4.66 -6.04 -15.11
C SER A 56 -3.49 -6.48 -16.01
N GLU A 57 -2.41 -7.03 -15.44
CA GLU A 57 -1.26 -7.62 -16.17
C GLU A 57 -0.87 -9.00 -15.64
#